data_AF-A0A958UNH5-F1
#
_entry.id   AF-A0A958UNH5-F1
#
_cell.length_a   1.000
_cell.length_b   1.000
_cell.length_c   1.000
_cell.angle_alpha   90.00
_cell.angle_beta   90.00
_cell.angle_gamma   90.00
#
_symmetry.space_group_name_H-M   'P 1'
#
loop_
_entity.id
_entity.type
_entity.pdbx_description
1 polymer ?
#
loop_
_entity_poly.entity_id
_entity_poly.type
_entity_poly.pdbx_seq_one_letter_code
_entity_poly.pdbx_strand_id
1 'polypeptide(L)'
;MKTFISSISKQQIPEAEKILAATIRESIFKLIKNDYPNFSRKSVISISELNQYREKYLASYLIKEVGELSTLEEDVLKSIQNHETISDKIDTISEDEKISFGQRLADNVASFGGSWKFIIIFVVFIFLWMCINIIFLASKAFDPYPFILLNLILSCLAALQAPVIMMSQNRQEE
;
A
#
# COMPACT_ATOMS: atom_id res chain seq x y z
N MET A 1 -49.90 -22.09 -13.97
CA MET A 1 -48.49 -21.76 -13.66
C MET A 1 -48.49 -20.56 -12.74
N LYS A 2 -47.69 -20.55 -11.67
CA LYS A 2 -47.61 -19.40 -10.76
C LYS A 2 -46.82 -18.27 -11.43
N THR A 3 -47.32 -17.04 -11.32
CA THR A 3 -46.71 -15.83 -11.88
C THR A 3 -46.53 -14.80 -10.78
N PHE A 4 -45.60 -13.86 -10.96
CA PHE A 4 -45.41 -12.71 -10.09
C PHE A 4 -45.43 -11.41 -10.91
N ILE A 5 -45.73 -10.29 -10.25
CA ILE A 5 -45.69 -8.97 -10.88
C ILE A 5 -44.32 -8.36 -10.61
N SER A 6 -43.59 -8.00 -11.67
CA SER A 6 -42.31 -7.30 -11.52
C SER A 6 -42.50 -5.91 -10.92
N SER A 7 -41.60 -5.53 -10.01
CA SER A 7 -41.59 -4.20 -9.39
C SER A 7 -41.11 -3.09 -10.34
N ILE A 8 -40.51 -3.47 -11.48
CA ILE A 8 -39.95 -2.55 -12.48
C ILE A 8 -40.90 -2.45 -13.68
N SER A 9 -41.10 -3.53 -14.44
CA SER A 9 -41.98 -3.53 -15.63
C SER A 9 -43.48 -3.61 -15.31
N LYS A 10 -43.87 -3.95 -14.08
CA LYS A 10 -45.27 -4.24 -13.68
C LYS A 10 -45.94 -5.34 -14.52
N GLN A 11 -45.16 -6.15 -15.23
CA GLN A 11 -45.66 -7.28 -16.03
C GLN A 11 -45.79 -8.55 -15.20
N GLN A 12 -46.69 -9.45 -15.63
CA GLN A 12 -46.82 -10.79 -15.07
C GLN A 12 -45.78 -11.72 -15.70
N ILE A 13 -44.86 -12.22 -14.88
CA ILE A 13 -43.71 -13.02 -15.31
C ILE A 13 -43.77 -14.39 -14.61
N PRO A 14 -43.35 -15.49 -15.27
CA PRO A 14 -43.29 -16.80 -14.64
C PRO A 14 -42.46 -16.79 -13.35
N GLU A 15 -42.92 -17.49 -12.30
CA GLU A 15 -42.22 -17.53 -11.02
C GLU A 15 -40.79 -18.11 -11.11
N ALA A 16 -40.49 -18.91 -12.14
CA ALA A 16 -39.15 -19.44 -12.42
C ALA A 16 -38.10 -18.35 -12.69
N GLU A 17 -38.53 -17.16 -13.13
CA GLU A 17 -37.63 -16.04 -13.47
C GLU A 17 -37.48 -15.02 -12.33
N LYS A 18 -38.09 -15.28 -11.16
CA LYS A 18 -38.17 -14.35 -10.05
C LYS A 18 -36.82 -14.18 -9.34
N ILE A 19 -36.34 -12.95 -9.26
CA ILE A 19 -35.15 -12.55 -8.50
C ILE A 19 -35.54 -11.51 -7.45
N LEU A 20 -35.05 -11.72 -6.22
CA LEU A 20 -35.19 -10.77 -5.12
C LEU A 20 -34.13 -9.67 -5.23
N ALA A 21 -34.54 -8.42 -5.02
CA ALA A 21 -33.63 -7.27 -5.04
C ALA A 21 -32.55 -7.34 -3.95
N ALA A 22 -32.76 -8.12 -2.89
CA ALA A 22 -31.76 -8.43 -1.86
C ALA A 22 -30.55 -9.23 -2.40
N THR A 23 -30.72 -10.02 -3.46
CA THR A 23 -29.67 -10.86 -4.06
C THR A 23 -28.86 -10.11 -5.12
N ILE A 24 -29.31 -8.92 -5.54
CA ILE A 24 -28.64 -8.11 -6.57
C ILE A 24 -27.43 -7.40 -5.96
N ARG A 25 -26.28 -7.46 -6.66
CA ARG A 25 -25.05 -6.73 -6.30
C ARG A 25 -25.31 -5.24 -6.15
N GLU A 26 -24.69 -4.62 -5.15
CA GLU A 26 -24.91 -3.20 -4.80
C GLU A 26 -24.78 -2.23 -5.98
N SER A 27 -23.77 -2.46 -6.84
CA SER A 27 -23.51 -1.60 -7.99
C SER A 27 -24.67 -1.57 -8.99
N ILE A 28 -25.29 -2.72 -9.24
CA ILE A 28 -26.43 -2.87 -10.14
C ILE A 28 -27.71 -2.39 -9.43
N PHE A 29 -27.85 -2.67 -8.13
CA PHE A 29 -28.99 -2.20 -7.34
C PHE A 29 -29.08 -0.67 -7.32
N LYS A 30 -27.95 0.03 -7.12
CA LYS A 30 -27.88 1.49 -7.20
C LYS A 30 -28.28 2.02 -8.57
N LEU A 31 -27.84 1.37 -9.65
CA LEU A 31 -28.20 1.73 -11.02
C LEU A 31 -29.71 1.59 -11.27
N ILE A 32 -30.31 0.49 -10.80
CA ILE A 32 -31.77 0.28 -10.88
C ILE A 32 -32.52 1.32 -10.04
N LYS A 33 -32.05 1.61 -8.82
CA LYS A 33 -32.68 2.59 -7.92
C LYS A 33 -32.62 4.02 -8.47
N ASN A 34 -31.57 4.34 -9.23
CA ASN A 34 -31.46 5.62 -9.92
C ASN A 34 -32.58 5.79 -10.97
N ASP A 35 -32.87 4.74 -11.73
CA ASP A 35 -33.96 4.75 -12.73
C ASP A 35 -35.35 4.59 -12.07
N TYR A 36 -35.43 3.88 -10.93
CA TYR A 36 -36.67 3.61 -10.18
C TYR A 36 -36.53 3.93 -8.69
N PRO A 37 -36.88 5.16 -8.25
CA PRO A 37 -36.67 5.61 -6.87
C PRO A 37 -37.43 4.78 -5.80
N ASN A 38 -38.55 4.17 -6.19
CA ASN A 38 -39.38 3.33 -5.33
C ASN A 38 -38.86 1.88 -5.21
N PHE A 39 -37.74 1.56 -5.86
CA PHE A 39 -37.13 0.23 -5.81
C PHE A 39 -36.44 -0.02 -4.47
N SER A 40 -36.84 -1.09 -3.78
CA SER A 40 -36.34 -1.44 -2.44
C SER A 40 -35.81 -2.86 -2.41
N ARG A 41 -35.11 -3.25 -1.33
CA ARG A 41 -34.56 -4.60 -1.15
C ARG A 41 -35.61 -5.71 -1.12
N LYS A 42 -36.86 -5.35 -0.82
CA LYS A 42 -38.01 -6.26 -0.81
C LYS A 42 -38.66 -6.41 -2.20
N SER A 43 -38.24 -5.61 -3.17
CA SER A 43 -38.77 -5.66 -4.53
C SER A 43 -38.34 -6.93 -5.26
N VAL A 44 -39.16 -7.35 -6.22
CA VAL A 44 -38.93 -8.54 -7.05
C VAL A 44 -38.88 -8.13 -8.51
N ILE A 45 -37.93 -8.69 -9.24
CA ILE A 45 -37.71 -8.42 -10.66
C ILE A 45 -37.49 -9.74 -11.39
N SER A 46 -37.57 -9.73 -12.70
CA SER A 46 -37.19 -10.89 -13.51
C SER A 46 -35.68 -10.97 -13.75
N ILE A 47 -35.21 -12.17 -14.06
CA ILE A 47 -33.84 -12.40 -14.52
C ILE A 47 -33.53 -11.63 -15.81
N SER A 48 -34.50 -11.51 -16.71
CA SER A 48 -34.37 -10.79 -17.98
C SER A 48 -34.15 -9.28 -17.77
N GLU A 49 -34.92 -8.66 -16.88
CA GLU A 49 -34.72 -7.27 -16.47
C GLU A 49 -33.36 -7.07 -15.78
N LEU A 50 -32.97 -7.99 -14.89
CA LEU A 50 -31.66 -7.93 -14.24
C LEU A 50 -30.51 -7.98 -15.25
N ASN A 51 -30.63 -8.80 -16.30
CA ASN A 51 -29.61 -8.93 -17.32
C ASN A 51 -29.44 -7.65 -18.15
N GLN A 52 -30.52 -6.94 -18.49
CA GLN A 52 -30.43 -5.63 -19.13
C GLN A 52 -29.64 -4.61 -18.29
N TYR A 53 -29.87 -4.61 -16.97
CA TYR A 53 -29.14 -3.73 -16.06
C TYR A 53 -27.68 -4.15 -15.86
N ARG A 54 -27.38 -5.45 -15.95
CA ARG A 54 -25.99 -5.95 -15.97
C ARG A 54 -25.26 -5.47 -17.21
N GLU A 55 -25.87 -5.58 -18.38
CA GLU A 55 -25.30 -5.09 -19.64
C GLU A 55 -25.06 -3.57 -19.59
N LYS A 56 -26.05 -2.80 -19.12
CA LYS A 56 -25.93 -1.34 -18.95
C LYS A 56 -24.80 -0.96 -17.99
N TYR A 57 -24.64 -1.70 -16.89
CA TYR A 57 -23.54 -1.50 -15.92
C TYR A 57 -22.17 -1.85 -16.51
N LEU A 58 -22.06 -2.96 -17.24
CA LEU A 58 -20.82 -3.35 -17.90
C LEU A 58 -20.43 -2.32 -18.96
N ALA A 59 -21.38 -1.87 -19.79
CA ALA A 59 -21.13 -0.85 -20.80
C ALA A 59 -20.66 0.47 -20.17
N SER A 60 -21.31 0.95 -19.09
CA SER A 60 -20.89 2.18 -18.43
C SER A 60 -19.53 2.07 -17.75
N TYR A 61 -19.20 0.90 -17.21
CA TYR A 61 -17.90 0.64 -16.62
C TYR A 61 -16.79 0.59 -17.68
N LEU A 62 -17.01 -0.09 -18.81
CA LEU A 62 -16.07 -0.13 -19.93
C LEU A 62 -15.83 1.27 -20.53
N ILE A 63 -16.87 2.10 -20.68
CA ILE A 63 -16.73 3.48 -21.16
C ILE A 63 -15.87 4.31 -20.19
N LYS A 64 -16.03 4.10 -18.88
CA LYS A 64 -15.22 4.77 -17.85
C LYS A 64 -13.75 4.35 -17.93
N GLU A 65 -13.46 3.06 -18.01
CA GLU A 65 -12.09 2.55 -18.12
C GLU A 65 -11.42 2.97 -19.44
N VAL A 66 -12.14 2.93 -20.57
CA VAL A 66 -11.60 3.41 -21.86
C VAL A 66 -11.35 4.93 -21.83
N GLY A 67 -12.20 5.70 -21.16
CA GLY A 67 -11.99 7.13 -20.96
C GLY A 67 -10.77 7.44 -20.09
N GLU A 68 -10.58 6.70 -18.99
CA GLU A 68 -9.40 6.83 -18.12
C GLU A 68 -8.11 6.45 -18.87
N LEU A 69 -8.13 5.40 -19.69
CA LEU A 69 -6.99 5.04 -20.56
C LEU A 69 -6.62 6.17 -21.53
N SER A 70 -7.61 6.82 -22.15
CA SER A 70 -7.36 7.96 -23.05
C SER A 70 -6.71 9.15 -22.34
N THR A 71 -7.06 9.42 -21.08
CA THR A 71 -6.45 10.51 -20.30
C THR A 71 -5.00 10.20 -19.93
N LEU A 72 -4.70 8.95 -19.60
CA LEU A 72 -3.34 8.51 -19.29
C LEU A 72 -2.44 8.58 -20.53
N GLU A 73 -2.95 8.20 -21.70
CA GLU A 73 -2.24 8.37 -22.98
C GLU A 73 -1.95 9.85 -23.27
N GLU A 74 -2.89 10.74 -23.01
CA GLU A 74 -2.70 12.19 -23.17
C GLU A 74 -1.62 12.75 -22.23
N ASP A 75 -1.60 12.29 -20.97
CA ASP A 75 -0.61 12.71 -19.99
C ASP A 75 0.80 12.20 -20.35
N VAL A 76 0.92 10.96 -20.82
CA VAL A 76 2.19 10.42 -21.31
C VAL A 76 2.68 11.20 -22.53
N LEU A 77 1.80 11.54 -23.48
CA LEU A 77 2.15 12.35 -24.64
C LEU A 77 2.62 13.77 -24.23
N LYS A 78 1.97 14.39 -23.24
CA LYS A 78 2.41 15.68 -22.67
C LYS A 78 3.78 15.57 -22.01
N SER A 79 4.04 14.52 -21.25
CA SER A 79 5.35 14.29 -20.62
C SER A 79 6.46 14.04 -21.64
N ILE A 80 6.18 13.31 -22.73
CA ILE A 80 7.13 13.13 -23.84
C ILE A 80 7.41 14.46 -24.54
N GLN A 81 6.39 15.28 -24.78
CA GLN A 81 6.56 16.59 -25.41
C GLN A 81 7.43 17.54 -24.57
N ASN A 82 7.29 17.49 -23.24
CA ASN A 82 7.99 18.39 -22.32
C ASN A 82 9.37 17.89 -21.85
N HIS A 83 9.84 16.71 -22.29
CA HIS A 83 11.11 16.11 -21.83
C HIS A 83 11.25 16.09 -20.28
N GLU A 84 10.14 15.98 -19.55
CA GLU A 84 10.15 15.81 -18.10
C GLU A 84 10.07 14.31 -17.80
N THR A 85 11.08 13.78 -17.11
CA THR A 85 11.08 12.38 -16.70
C THR A 85 9.98 12.19 -15.67
N ILE A 86 9.09 11.21 -15.86
CA ILE A 86 7.92 10.95 -14.98
C ILE A 86 8.31 10.77 -13.50
N SER A 87 9.56 10.35 -13.25
CA SER A 87 10.14 10.21 -11.91
C SER A 87 10.16 11.52 -11.10
N ASP A 88 10.25 12.70 -11.74
CA ASP A 88 10.42 13.98 -11.04
C ASP A 88 9.12 14.53 -10.43
N LYS A 89 7.96 14.02 -10.84
CA LYS A 89 6.65 14.54 -10.40
C LYS A 89 6.05 13.80 -9.20
N ILE A 90 6.55 12.61 -8.90
CA ILE A 90 6.10 11.83 -7.73
C ILE A 90 6.58 12.50 -6.42
N ASP A 91 7.74 13.15 -6.45
CA ASP A 91 8.35 13.82 -5.30
C ASP A 91 7.68 15.14 -4.89
N THR A 92 6.72 15.65 -5.66
CA THR A 92 6.13 17.00 -5.43
C THR A 92 4.72 17.01 -4.87
N ILE A 93 4.07 15.85 -4.73
CA ILE A 93 2.66 15.77 -4.26
C ILE A 93 2.58 15.44 -2.76
N SER A 94 3.68 14.98 -2.15
CA SER A 94 3.79 14.69 -0.73
C SER A 94 4.85 15.59 -0.07
N GLU A 95 4.57 16.01 1.15
CA GLU A 95 5.47 16.72 2.07
C GLU A 95 5.42 18.25 2.10
N ASP A 96 4.23 18.77 2.44
CA ASP A 96 4.11 19.91 3.36
C ASP A 96 4.13 19.44 4.85
N GLU A 97 4.80 18.31 5.13
CA GLU A 97 5.02 17.82 6.49
C GLU A 97 6.44 18.17 6.92
N LYS A 98 6.53 19.00 7.96
CA LYS A 98 7.78 19.40 8.59
C LYS A 98 8.55 18.14 9.01
N ILE A 99 9.56 17.76 8.23
CA ILE A 99 10.46 16.65 8.52
C ILE A 99 10.92 16.75 9.97
N SER A 100 10.42 15.84 10.81
CA SER A 100 10.76 15.78 12.22
C SER A 100 12.26 15.52 12.37
N PHE A 101 12.89 16.08 13.41
CA PHE A 101 14.31 15.85 13.70
C PHE A 101 14.65 14.35 13.79
N GLY A 102 13.69 13.53 14.27
CA GLY A 102 13.81 12.08 14.30
C GLY A 102 13.83 11.43 12.92
N GLN A 103 13.09 11.97 11.96
CA GLN A 103 13.01 11.47 10.59
C GLN A 103 14.33 11.74 9.84
N ARG A 104 14.88 12.95 9.99
CA ARG A 104 16.23 13.28 9.48
C ARG A 104 17.33 12.41 10.07
N LEU A 105 17.28 12.14 11.37
CA LEU A 105 18.26 11.27 12.03
C LEU A 105 18.13 9.83 11.54
N ALA A 106 16.91 9.32 11.40
CA ALA A 106 16.64 7.98 10.88
C ALA A 106 17.14 7.81 9.43
N ASP A 107 16.95 8.82 8.56
CA ASP A 107 17.45 8.79 7.17
C ASP A 107 18.98 8.71 7.09
N ASN A 108 19.65 9.51 7.90
CA ASN A 108 21.10 9.50 7.97
C ASN A 108 21.63 8.18 8.55
N VAL A 109 20.94 7.59 9.53
CA VAL A 109 21.33 6.29 10.10
C VAL A 109 21.07 5.15 9.12
N ALA A 110 19.96 5.17 8.36
CA ALA A 110 19.63 4.14 7.37
C ALA A 110 20.63 4.16 6.19
N SER A 111 20.92 5.34 5.65
CA SER A 111 21.92 5.50 4.58
C SER A 111 23.35 5.14 5.02
N PHE A 112 23.69 5.40 6.29
CA PHE A 112 24.98 5.01 6.86
C PHE A 112 25.07 3.50 7.15
N GLY A 113 24.02 2.91 7.74
CA GLY A 113 23.97 1.50 8.13
C GLY A 113 23.99 0.53 6.95
N GLY A 114 23.50 0.95 5.77
CA GLY A 114 23.57 0.16 4.53
C GLY A 114 24.90 0.25 3.78
N SER A 115 25.85 1.07 4.23
CA SER A 115 27.11 1.30 3.51
C SER A 115 28.24 0.36 3.97
N TRP A 116 29.05 -0.12 3.01
CA TRP A 116 30.29 -0.87 3.29
C TRP A 116 31.28 -0.10 4.19
N LYS A 117 31.24 1.23 4.18
CA LYS A 117 32.11 2.06 5.04
C LYS A 117 31.80 1.87 6.53
N PHE A 118 30.53 1.65 6.90
CA PHE A 118 30.14 1.41 8.29
C PHE A 118 30.75 0.12 8.83
N ILE A 119 30.67 -0.96 8.04
CA ILE A 119 31.23 -2.27 8.40
C ILE A 119 32.74 -2.16 8.66
N ILE A 120 33.47 -1.45 7.78
CA ILE A 120 34.92 -1.28 7.91
C ILE A 120 35.26 -0.50 9.19
N ILE A 121 34.58 0.62 9.46
CA ILE A 121 34.80 1.42 10.68
C ILE A 121 34.50 0.58 11.93
N PHE A 122 33.42 -0.20 11.90
CA PHE A 122 33.00 -1.04 13.02
C PHE A 122 34.03 -2.14 13.35
N VAL A 123 34.58 -2.81 12.32
CA VAL A 123 35.64 -3.80 12.50
C VAL A 123 36.93 -3.17 13.04
N VAL A 124 37.32 -1.99 12.53
CA VAL A 124 38.49 -1.26 13.03
C VAL A 124 38.30 -0.87 14.50
N PHE A 125 37.11 -0.41 14.89
CA PHE A 125 36.80 -0.06 16.28
C PHE A 125 36.93 -1.28 17.21
N ILE A 126 36.37 -2.43 16.83
CA ILE A 126 36.50 -3.68 17.58
C ILE A 126 37.97 -4.06 17.76
N PHE A 127 38.75 -4.01 16.68
CA PHE A 127 40.17 -4.36 16.70
C PHE A 127 40.97 -3.42 17.62
N LEU A 128 40.69 -2.11 17.55
CA LEU A 128 41.33 -1.12 18.41
C LEU A 128 40.98 -1.34 19.89
N TRP A 129 39.71 -1.62 20.20
CA TRP A 129 39.25 -1.93 21.56
C TRP A 129 39.97 -3.15 22.14
N MET A 130 40.09 -4.23 21.35
CA MET A 130 40.84 -5.42 21.74
C MET A 130 42.31 -5.09 21.98
N CYS A 131 42.95 -4.36 21.07
CA CYS A 131 44.37 -3.98 21.20
C CYS A 131 44.63 -3.14 22.46
N ILE A 132 43.78 -2.17 22.76
CA ILE A 132 43.91 -1.32 23.97
C ILE A 132 43.79 -2.17 25.23
N ASN A 133 42.80 -3.07 25.30
CA ASN A 133 42.57 -3.90 26.48
C ASN A 133 43.67 -4.97 26.68
N ILE A 134 44.20 -5.54 25.59
CA ILE A 134 45.27 -6.55 25.66
C ILE A 134 46.63 -5.91 25.97
N ILE A 135 47.00 -4.84 25.25
CA ILE A 135 48.39 -4.32 25.26
C ILE A 135 48.57 -3.27 26.36
N PHE A 136 47.60 -2.38 26.53
CA PHE A 136 47.77 -1.19 27.36
C PHE A 136 47.34 -1.40 28.82
N LEU A 137 46.46 -2.38 29.04
CA LEU A 137 45.75 -2.55 30.31
C LEU A 137 45.91 -3.96 30.91
N ALA A 138 47.01 -4.66 30.59
CA ALA A 138 47.26 -6.04 31.01
C ALA A 138 47.21 -6.25 32.54
N SER A 139 47.56 -5.25 33.36
CA SER A 139 47.55 -5.36 34.83
C SER A 139 46.24 -4.92 35.51
N LYS A 140 45.35 -4.21 34.80
CA LYS A 140 44.05 -3.74 35.31
C LYS A 140 43.05 -3.59 34.16
N ALA A 141 42.88 -4.67 33.39
CA ALA A 141 42.10 -4.65 32.17
C ALA A 141 40.64 -4.26 32.47
N PHE A 142 40.13 -3.31 31.72
CA PHE A 142 38.75 -2.84 31.82
C PHE A 142 37.81 -3.90 31.23
N ASP A 143 38.24 -4.57 30.15
CA ASP A 143 37.56 -5.69 29.52
C ASP A 143 38.57 -6.81 29.18
N PRO A 144 38.96 -7.64 30.17
CA PRO A 144 39.89 -8.75 29.94
C PRO A 144 39.28 -9.81 29.02
N TYR A 145 40.15 -10.52 28.28
CA TYR A 145 39.73 -11.68 27.48
C TYR A 145 38.94 -12.66 28.36
N PRO A 146 37.69 -13.05 28.00
CA PRO A 146 37.09 -13.11 26.65
C PRO A 146 36.23 -11.90 26.19
N PHE A 147 36.46 -10.68 26.70
CA PHE A 147 35.77 -9.43 26.33
C PHE A 147 34.25 -9.40 26.59
N ILE A 148 33.85 -9.56 27.86
CA ILE A 148 32.44 -9.65 28.24
C ILE A 148 31.67 -8.36 27.93
N LEU A 149 32.30 -7.19 28.10
CA LEU A 149 31.65 -5.90 27.90
C LEU A 149 31.45 -5.63 26.42
N LEU A 150 32.46 -5.89 25.60
CA LEU A 150 32.34 -5.79 24.16
C LEU A 150 31.22 -6.70 23.64
N ASN A 151 31.16 -7.94 24.10
CA ASN A 151 30.16 -8.91 23.65
C ASN A 151 28.73 -8.51 24.07
N LEU A 152 28.57 -7.92 25.26
CA LEU A 152 27.30 -7.36 25.72
C LEU A 152 26.83 -6.20 24.82
N ILE A 153 27.74 -5.27 24.48
CA ILE A 153 27.44 -4.14 23.61
C ILE A 153 27.05 -4.63 22.21
N LEU A 154 27.81 -5.57 21.64
CA LEU A 154 27.53 -6.15 20.32
C LEU A 154 26.16 -6.85 20.29
N SER A 155 25.84 -7.61 21.34
CA SER A 155 24.54 -8.29 21.46
C SER A 155 23.39 -7.31 21.54
N CYS A 156 23.56 -6.21 22.29
CA CYS A 156 22.57 -5.14 22.38
C CYS A 156 22.37 -4.42 21.02
N LEU A 157 23.46 -4.09 20.33
CA LEU A 157 23.38 -3.50 18.99
C LEU A 157 22.66 -4.42 18.00
N ALA A 158 22.99 -5.70 17.99
CA ALA A 158 22.35 -6.70 17.11
C ALA A 158 20.85 -6.84 17.40
N ALA A 159 20.44 -6.82 18.67
CA ALA A 159 19.02 -6.88 19.05
C ALA A 159 18.23 -5.65 18.55
N LEU A 160 18.86 -4.47 18.50
CA LEU A 160 18.25 -3.24 18.01
C LEU A 160 18.20 -3.14 16.48
N GLN A 161 19.00 -3.94 15.75
CA GLN A 161 19.04 -3.89 14.28
C GLN A 161 17.71 -4.31 13.64
N ALA A 162 17.10 -5.42 14.10
CA ALA A 162 15.87 -5.93 13.47
C ALA A 162 14.67 -4.96 13.56
N PRO A 163 14.39 -4.31 14.71
CA PRO A 163 13.37 -3.27 14.80
C PRO A 163 13.69 -2.02 13.97
N VAL A 164 14.95 -1.57 13.94
CA VAL A 164 15.35 -0.39 13.15
C VAL A 164 15.20 -0.66 11.64
N ILE A 165 15.58 -1.85 11.18
CA ILE A 165 15.38 -2.28 9.80
C ILE A 165 13.87 -2.34 9.48
N MET A 166 13.07 -2.94 10.37
CA MET A 166 11.61 -3.02 10.22
C MET A 166 10.96 -1.64 10.14
N MET A 167 11.39 -0.68 10.97
CA MET A 167 10.93 0.71 10.92
C MET A 167 11.37 1.42 9.62
N SER A 168 12.57 1.16 9.12
CA SER A 168 13.06 1.74 7.87
C SER A 168 12.39 1.18 6.61
N GLN A 169 11.86 -0.04 6.68
CA GLN A 169 11.08 -0.69 5.61
C GLN A 169 9.65 -0.15 5.57
N ASN A 170 8.99 0.00 6.73
CA ASN A 170 7.62 0.51 6.83
C ASN A 170 7.44 1.94 6.26
N ARG A 171 8.54 2.69 6.07
CA ARG A 171 8.56 4.04 5.47
C ARG A 171 8.89 4.05 3.98
N GLN A 172 9.46 2.98 3.42
CA GLN A 172 9.77 2.89 1.98
C GLN A 172 8.60 2.33 1.17
N GLU A 173 7.61 1.72 1.83
CA GLU A 173 6.39 1.19 1.21
C GLU A 173 5.21 2.18 1.25
N GLU A 174 5.36 3.31 1.95
CA GLU A 174 4.49 4.50 1.85
C GLU A 174 4.93 5.39 0.69
#